data_AF-A0A3N0ZVG6-F1
#
_entry.id   AF-A0A3N0ZVG6-F1
#
_cell.length_a   1.000
_cell.length_b   1.000
_cell.length_c   1.000
_cell.angle_alpha   90.00
_cell.angle_beta   90.00
_cell.angle_gamma   90.00
#
_symmetry.space_group_name_H-M   'P 1'
#
loop_
_entity.id
_entity.type
_entity.pdbx_description
1 polymer ?
#
loop_
_entity_poly.entity_id
_entity_poly.type
_entity_poly.pdbx_seq_one_letter_code
_entity_poly.pdbx_strand_id
1 'polypeptide(L)' 'MDKIQDYWELISRLALTYAPKLLLAIITLLVGLWLIKKVVKLIKKLMLKSSVDPSLQSFLIPLISILFKILLI' A
#
# COMPACT_ATOMS: atom_id res chain seq x y z
N MET A 1 37.48 23.52 -5.17
CA MET A 1 36.14 23.73 -4.58
C MET A 1 35.05 23.06 -5.42
N ASP A 2 35.44 22.30 -6.46
CA ASP A 2 34.60 21.94 -7.61
C ASP A 2 33.81 20.66 -7.39
N LYS A 3 34.35 19.70 -6.62
CA LYS A 3 33.68 18.43 -6.33
C LYS A 3 32.36 18.58 -5.57
N ILE A 4 32.24 19.61 -4.71
CA ILE A 4 30.99 19.84 -3.95
C ILE A 4 29.87 20.30 -4.89
N GLN A 5 30.18 21.07 -5.94
CA GLN A 5 29.20 21.49 -6.94
C GLN A 5 28.76 20.29 -7.80
N ASP A 6 29.68 19.41 -8.17
CA ASP A 6 29.36 18.18 -8.91
C ASP A 6 28.39 17.27 -8.12
N TYR A 7 28.56 17.14 -6.79
CA TYR A 7 27.63 16.35 -5.97
C TYR A 7 26.23 16.97 -5.90
N TRP A 8 26.13 18.31 -5.84
CA TRP A 8 24.84 19.01 -5.85
C TRP A 8 24.10 18.86 -7.18
N GLU A 9 24.80 18.92 -8.30
CA GLU A 9 24.22 18.67 -9.63
C GLU A 9 23.78 17.20 -9.79
N LEU A 10 24.58 16.25 -9.30
CA LEU A 10 24.25 14.84 -9.39
C LEU A 10 22.99 14.50 -8.56
N ILE A 11 22.91 14.99 -7.32
CA ILE A 11 21.76 14.79 -6.43
C ILE A 11 20.50 15.46 -7.00
N SER A 12 20.60 16.69 -7.50
CA SER A 12 19.44 17.41 -8.05
C SER A 12 18.90 16.73 -9.32
N ARG A 13 19.80 16.24 -10.20
CA ARG A 13 19.42 15.51 -11.42
C ARG A 13 18.75 14.17 -11.10
N LEU A 14 19.27 13.44 -10.11
CA LEU A 14 18.66 12.22 -9.60
C LEU A 14 17.31 12.51 -8.93
N ALA A 15 17.23 13.52 -8.07
CA ALA A 15 16.01 13.90 -7.38
C ALA A 15 14.90 14.25 -8.36
N LEU A 16 15.16 15.08 -9.38
CA LEU A 16 14.16 15.43 -10.40
C LEU A 16 13.68 14.20 -11.20
N THR A 17 14.54 13.20 -11.39
CA THR A 17 14.20 11.97 -12.13
C THR A 17 13.42 10.96 -11.28
N TYR A 18 13.74 10.83 -9.99
CA TYR A 18 13.19 9.80 -9.11
C TYR A 18 12.11 10.29 -8.15
N ALA A 19 12.11 11.57 -7.76
CA ALA A 19 11.07 12.16 -6.90
C ALA A 19 9.64 11.95 -7.44
N PRO A 20 9.34 12.21 -8.73
CA PRO A 20 7.99 11.95 -9.25
C PRO A 20 7.62 10.46 -9.20
N LYS A 21 8.57 9.55 -9.47
CA LYS A 21 8.34 8.09 -9.38
C LYS A 21 8.06 7.66 -7.94
N LEU A 22 8.81 8.19 -6.98
CA LEU A 22 8.63 7.91 -5.56
C LEU A 22 7.30 8.45 -5.05
N LEU A 23 6.91 9.67 -5.46
CA LEU A 23 5.61 10.24 -5.13
C LEU A 23 4.47 9.38 -5.66
N LEU A 24 4.54 8.95 -6.93
CA LEU A 24 3.54 8.06 -7.51
C LEU A 24 3.46 6.71 -6.76
N ALA A 25 4.60 6.14 -6.38
CA ALA A 25 4.64 4.91 -5.60
C ALA A 25 3.97 5.08 -4.22
N ILE A 26 4.26 6.19 -3.52
CA ILE A 26 3.64 6.50 -2.23
C ILE A 26 2.13 6.69 -2.39
N ILE A 27 1.68 7.44 -3.40
CA ILE A 27 0.26 7.65 -3.69
C ILE A 27 -0.42 6.30 -3.96
N THR A 28 0.18 5.46 -4.81
CA THR A 28 -0.35 4.14 -5.15
C THR A 28 -0.48 3.25 -3.90
N LEU A 29 0.53 3.25 -3.04
CA LEU A 29 0.53 2.50 -1.79
C LEU A 29 -0.55 3.01 -0.82
N LEU A 30 -0.71 4.32 -0.68
CA LEU A 30 -1.78 4.91 0.15
C LEU A 30 -3.18 4.55 -0.36
N VAL A 31 -3.40 4.70 -1.68
CA VAL A 31 -4.69 4.39 -2.32
C VAL A 31 -4.99 2.91 -2.21
N GLY A 32 -4.02 2.04 -2.52
CA GLY A 32 -4.22 0.61 -2.49
C GLY A 32 -4.45 0.09 -1.05
N LEU A 33 -3.71 0.57 -0.05
CA LEU A 33 -3.98 0.19 1.34
C LEU A 33 -5.37 0.65 1.81
N TRP A 34 -5.83 1.81 1.37
CA TRP A 34 -7.18 2.29 1.64
C TRP A 34 -8.25 1.42 0.95
N LEU A 35 -8.01 1.02 -0.30
CA LEU A 35 -8.89 0.12 -1.06
C LEU A 35 -9.01 -1.24 -0.37
N ILE A 36 -7.89 -1.84 0.03
CA ILE A 36 -7.86 -3.13 0.76
C ILE A 36 -8.68 -3.03 2.05
N LYS A 37 -8.51 -1.96 2.82
CA LYS A 37 -9.31 -1.74 4.04
C LYS A 37 -10.80 -1.68 3.75
N LYS A 38 -11.22 -1.06 2.64
CA LYS A 38 -12.63 -1.03 2.23
C LYS A 38 -13.14 -2.41 1.84
N VAL A 39 -12.39 -3.16 1.03
CA VAL A 39 -12.76 -4.51 0.59
C VAL A 39 -12.88 -5.46 1.77
N VAL A 40 -11.91 -5.48 2.69
CA VAL A 40 -11.95 -6.32 3.90
C VAL A 40 -13.16 -5.97 4.77
N LYS A 41 -13.50 -4.68 4.92
CA LYS A 41 -14.72 -4.27 5.64
C LYS A 41 -16.00 -4.76 4.97
N LEU A 42 -16.05 -4.74 3.64
CA LEU A 42 -17.19 -5.26 2.88
C LEU A 42 -17.35 -6.76 3.08
N ILE A 43 -16.26 -7.52 2.96
CA ILE A 43 -16.25 -8.97 3.19
C ILE A 43 -16.71 -9.29 4.60
N LYS A 44 -16.23 -8.56 5.62
CA LYS A 44 -16.71 -8.72 7.00
C LYS A 44 -18.21 -8.55 7.12
N LYS A 45 -18.78 -7.52 6.49
CA LYS A 45 -20.24 -7.29 6.49
C LYS A 45 -21.00 -8.42 5.79
N LEU A 46 -20.46 -8.95 4.69
CA LEU A 46 -21.07 -10.08 3.98
C LEU A 46 -21.06 -11.35 4.83
N MET A 47 -19.95 -11.65 5.51
CA MET A 47 -19.85 -12.81 6.42
C MET A 47 -20.84 -12.72 7.58
N LEU A 48 -21.04 -11.53 8.14
CA LEU A 48 -22.06 -11.28 9.18
C LEU A 48 -23.48 -11.51 8.64
N LYS A 49 -23.77 -11.04 7.42
CA LYS A 49 -25.08 -11.22 6.79
C LYS A 49 -25.37 -12.70 6.45
N SER A 50 -24.34 -13.46 6.12
CA SER A 50 -24.43 -14.90 5.83
C SER A 50 -24.35 -15.79 7.07
N SER A 51 -24.41 -15.22 8.28
CA SER A 51 -24.37 -15.96 9.56
C SER A 51 -23.14 -16.88 9.69
N VAL A 52 -21.99 -16.47 9.16
CA VAL A 52 -20.73 -17.22 9.30
C VAL A 52 -20.31 -17.24 10.77
N ASP A 53 -19.84 -18.38 11.27
CA ASP A 53 -19.38 -18.54 12.64
C ASP A 53 -18.26 -17.53 13.03
N PRO A 54 -18.26 -16.98 14.27
CA PRO A 54 -17.26 -16.02 14.72
C PRO A 54 -15.81 -16.50 14.66
N SER A 55 -15.53 -17.78 14.89
CA SER A 55 -14.19 -18.36 14.80
C SER A 55 -13.69 -18.30 13.36
N LEU A 56 -14.52 -18.70 12.39
CA LEU A 56 -14.19 -18.60 10.96
C LEU A 56 -13.97 -17.15 10.51
N GLN A 57 -14.76 -16.20 11.01
CA GLN A 57 -14.54 -14.79 10.74
C GLN A 57 -13.18 -14.32 11.26
N SER A 58 -12.82 -14.70 12.49
CA SER A 58 -11.55 -14.31 13.11
C SER A 58 -10.33 -14.89 12.40
N PHE A 59 -10.48 -16.04 11.72
CA PHE A 59 -9.44 -16.67 10.90
C PHE A 59 -9.36 -16.08 9.49
N LEU A 60 -10.49 -15.94 8.79
CA LEU A 60 -10.52 -15.54 7.38
C LEU A 60 -10.26 -14.05 7.17
N ILE A 61 -10.72 -13.17 8.07
CA ILE A 61 -10.56 -11.72 7.91
C ILE A 61 -9.07 -11.30 7.88
N PRO A 62 -8.22 -11.72 8.84
CA PRO A 62 -6.79 -11.43 8.79
C PRO A 62 -6.10 -12.08 7.59
N LEU A 63 -6.47 -13.32 7.22
CA LEU A 63 -5.91 -14.04 6.08
C LEU A 63 -6.16 -13.29 4.77
N ILE A 64 -7.40 -12.88 4.51
CA ILE A 64 -7.79 -12.10 3.33
C ILE A 64 -7.09 -10.72 3.33
N SER A 65 -6.98 -10.08 4.50
CA SER A 65 -6.28 -8.81 4.65
C SER A 65 -4.80 -8.91 4.28
N ILE A 66 -4.11 -9.95 4.73
CA ILE A 66 -2.70 -10.22 4.37
C ILE A 66 -2.56 -10.58 2.89
N LEU A 67 -3.45 -11.42 2.36
CA LEU A 67 -3.44 -11.81 0.95
C LEU A 67 -3.53 -10.58 0.04
N PHE A 68 -4.46 -9.67 0.32
CA PHE A 68 -4.58 -8.43 -0.44
C PHE A 68 -3.38 -7.49 -0.27
N LYS A 69 -2.75 -7.44 0.91
CA LYS A 69 -1.55 -6.61 1.12
C LYS A 69 -0.35 -7.15 0.35
N ILE A 70 -0.20 -8.48 0.25
CA ILE A 70 0.85 -9.10 -0.55
C ILE A 70 0.63 -8.80 -2.04
N LEU A 71 -0.62 -8.85 -2.52
CA LEU A 71 -0.96 -8.53 -3.91
C LEU A 71 -0.67 -7.07 -4.31
N LEU A 72 -0.62 -6.15 -3.33
CA LEU A 72 -0.37 -4.74 -3.57
C LEU A 72 1.12 -4.39 -3.69
N ILE A 73 2.00 -5.23 -3.15
CA ILE A 73 3.46 -5.06 -3.15
C ILE A 73 4.02 -5.63 -4.46
#